data_AF-A0A523LKZ7-F1
#
_entry.id   AF-A0A523LKZ7-F1
#
_cell.length_a   1.000
_cell.length_b   1.000
_cell.length_c   1.000
_cell.angle_alpha   90.00
_cell.angle_beta   90.00
_cell.angle_gamma   90.00
#
_symmetry.space_group_name_H-M   'P 1'
#
loop_
_entity.id
_entity.type
_entity.pdbx_description
1 polymer ?
#
loop_
_entity_poly.entity_id
_entity_poly.type
_entity_poly.pdbx_seq_one_letter_code
_entity_poly.pdbx_strand_id
1 'polypeptide(L)' 'MADPKCPDCGESGIEKIVSTPSKEQSRQNAPWYYVAHCESCGHVYGIFTKHVFGRSGPQLIVEGRK' A
#
# COMPACT_ATOMS: atom_id res chain seq x y z
N MET A 1 1.76 -9.57 20.14
CA MET A 1 2.08 -8.71 18.99
C MET A 1 1.48 -7.35 19.31
N ALA A 2 2.23 -6.26 19.13
CA ALA A 2 1.70 -4.92 19.39
C ALA A 2 1.02 -4.42 18.11
N ASP A 3 -0.20 -3.93 18.24
CA ASP A 3 -0.91 -3.30 17.13
C ASP A 3 -0.20 -2.01 16.71
N PRO A 4 -0.10 -1.73 15.40
CA PRO A 4 0.53 -0.51 14.93
C PRO A 4 -0.28 0.69 15.41
N LYS A 5 0.43 1.71 15.91
CA LYS A 5 -0.17 2.93 16.44
C LYS A 5 0.15 4.10 15.52
N CYS A 6 -0.86 4.88 15.19
CA CYS A 6 -0.69 6.12 14.46
C CYS A 6 0.07 7.14 15.31
N PRO A 7 1.17 7.73 14.81
CA PRO A 7 1.95 8.71 15.57
C PRO A 7 1.20 10.03 15.77
N ASP A 8 0.29 10.41 14.87
CA ASP A 8 -0.41 11.70 14.92
C ASP A 8 -1.68 11.67 15.79
N CYS A 9 -2.58 10.71 15.56
CA CYS A 9 -3.84 10.64 16.30
C CYS A 9 -3.85 9.61 17.44
N GLY A 10 -2.84 8.76 17.53
CA GLY A 10 -2.71 7.77 18.60
C GLY A 10 -3.64 6.56 18.50
N GLU A 11 -4.44 6.45 17.43
CA GLU A 11 -5.24 5.26 17.15
C GLU A 11 -4.36 4.03 16.98
N SER A 12 -4.79 2.91 17.56
CA SER A 12 -4.09 1.62 17.50
C SER A 12 -4.93 0.59 16.77
N GLY A 13 -4.33 -0.14 15.85
CA GLY A 13 -5.01 -1.18 15.08
C GLY A 13 -4.55 -1.19 13.62
N ILE A 14 -4.28 -2.37 13.09
CA ILE A 14 -3.88 -2.53 11.68
C ILE A 14 -5.02 -2.14 10.73
N GLU A 15 -6.27 -2.34 11.15
CA GLU A 15 -7.48 -1.98 10.42
C GLU A 15 -7.62 -0.47 10.18
N LYS A 16 -6.92 0.35 10.97
CA LYS A 16 -6.90 1.81 10.80
C LYS A 16 -5.89 2.28 9.77
N ILE A 17 -5.07 1.38 9.23
CA ILE A 17 -4.08 1.67 8.18
C ILE A 17 -4.66 1.16 6.86
N VAL A 18 -5.15 2.09 6.05
CA VAL A 18 -5.81 1.79 4.78
C VAL A 18 -4.94 2.22 3.60
N SER A 19 -5.09 1.52 2.48
CA SER A 19 -4.41 1.85 1.22
C SER A 19 -5.41 2.40 0.21
N THR A 20 -5.18 3.61 -0.28
CA THR A 20 -6.03 4.26 -1.29
C THR A 20 -5.32 4.28 -2.65
N PRO A 21 -5.98 3.85 -3.75
CA PRO A 21 -5.40 3.88 -5.09
C PRO A 21 -5.28 5.30 -5.64
N SER A 22 -4.26 5.54 -6.47
CA SER A 22 -4.14 6.80 -7.23
C SER A 22 -5.33 7.02 -8.16
N LYS A 23 -5.67 8.30 -8.38
CA LYS A 23 -6.71 8.68 -9.37
C LYS A 23 -6.24 8.35 -10.79
N GLU A 24 -4.97 8.60 -11.06
CA GLU A 24 -4.33 8.29 -12.34
C GLU A 24 -4.17 6.78 -12.47
N GLN A 25 -4.57 6.27 -13.63
CA GLN A 25 -4.55 4.86 -13.95
C GLN A 25 -3.73 4.61 -15.22
N SER A 26 -3.12 3.44 -15.29
CA SER A 26 -2.49 2.94 -16.51
C SER A 26 -3.56 2.64 -17.57
N ARG A 27 -3.10 2.41 -18.81
CA ARG A 27 -3.97 2.02 -19.93
C ARG A 27 -4.78 0.74 -19.69
N GLN A 28 -4.41 -0.06 -18.69
CA GLN A 28 -5.10 -1.29 -18.31
C GLN A 28 -6.01 -1.10 -17.07
N ASN A 29 -6.41 0.14 -16.76
CA ASN A 29 -7.25 0.51 -15.61
C ASN A 29 -6.66 0.10 -14.24
N ALA A 30 -5.34 -0.05 -14.16
CA ALA A 30 -4.65 -0.26 -12.89
C ALA A 30 -4.10 1.06 -12.35
N PRO A 31 -4.31 1.41 -11.06
CA PRO A 31 -3.71 2.60 -10.46
C PRO A 31 -2.18 2.53 -10.50
N TRP A 32 -1.53 3.67 -10.66
CA TRP A 32 -0.07 3.77 -10.72
C TRP A 32 0.60 3.50 -9.37
N TYR A 33 -0.03 3.97 -8.29
CA TYR A 33 0.44 3.76 -6.93
C TYR A 33 -0.71 3.68 -5.94
N TYR A 34 -0.39 3.20 -4.74
CA TYR A 34 -1.26 3.19 -3.57
C TYR A 34 -0.63 4.03 -2.48
N VAL A 35 -1.44 4.78 -1.76
CA VAL A 35 -1.00 5.55 -0.58
C VAL A 35 -1.51 4.83 0.64
N ALA A 36 -0.61 4.40 1.54
CA ALA A 36 -1.01 3.90 2.84
C ALA A 36 -1.08 5.05 3.83
N HIS A 37 -2.23 5.19 4.48
CA HIS A 37 -2.48 6.25 5.44
C HIS A 37 -3.38 5.78 6.58
N CYS A 38 -3.37 6.53 7.67
CA CYS A 38 -4.36 6.37 8.73
C CYS A 38 -5.74 6.80 8.21
N GLU A 39 -6.76 5.96 8.43
CA GLU A 39 -8.14 6.27 8.07
C GLU A 39 -8.69 7.44 8.90
N SER A 40 -8.35 7.49 10.20
CA SER A 40 -8.91 8.47 11.14
C SER A 40 -8.38 9.89 10.93
N CYS A 41 -7.09 10.05 10.65
CA CYS A 41 -6.45 11.37 10.59
C CYS A 41 -5.71 11.68 9.28
N GLY A 42 -5.57 10.70 8.39
CA GLY A 42 -4.89 10.89 7.10
C GLY A 42 -3.37 10.89 7.16
N HIS A 43 -2.73 10.60 8.30
CA HIS A 43 -1.27 10.46 8.36
C HIS A 43 -0.76 9.46 7.33
N VAL A 44 0.14 9.88 6.44
CA VAL A 44 0.67 9.05 5.36
C VAL A 44 1.90 8.27 5.82
N TYR A 45 1.81 6.96 5.81
CA TYR A 45 2.92 6.07 6.16
C TYR A 45 3.85 5.80 4.98
N GLY A 46 3.31 5.84 3.76
CA GLY A 46 4.11 5.59 2.57
C GLY A 46 3.30 5.52 1.29
N ILE A 47 4.03 5.54 0.17
CA ILE A 47 3.48 5.41 -1.18
C ILE A 47 4.13 4.19 -1.82
N PHE A 48 3.30 3.25 -2.26
CA PHE A 48 3.72 2.01 -2.90
C PHE A 48 3.32 2.05 -4.37
N THR A 49 4.28 2.08 -5.27
CA THR A 49 4.01 1.90 -6.70
C THR A 49 3.57 0.46 -6.94
N LYS A 50 2.51 0.26 -7.74
CA LYS A 50 2.18 -1.08 -8.21
C LYS A 50 3.35 -1.58 -9.05
N HIS A 51 4.05 -2.63 -8.61
CA HIS A 51 5.03 -3.31 -9.46
C HIS A 51 4.31 -3.77 -10.74
N VAL A 52 4.68 -3.19 -11.87
CA VAL A 52 4.25 -3.67 -13.18
C VAL A 52 5.18 -4.84 -13.50
N PHE A 53 4.65 -6.06 -13.58
CA PHE A 53 5.40 -7.21 -14.10
C PHE A 53 5.77 -6.93 -15.57
N GLY A 54 6.89 -6.25 -15.79
CA GLY A 54 7.54 -6.08 -17.08
C GLY A 54 8.73 -7.03 -17.19
N ARG A 55 9.13 -7.39 -18.41
CA ARG A 55 10.27 -8.29 -18.68
C ARG A 55 11.61 -7.85 -18.07
N SER A 56 11.70 -6.65 -17.50
CA SER A 56 12.93 -6.03 -16.97
C SER A 56 12.83 -5.53 -15.51
N GLY A 57 11.74 -5.81 -14.79
CA GLY A 57 11.59 -5.40 -13.38
C GLY A 57 12.06 -6.46 -12.38
N PRO A 58 12.39 -6.07 -11.12
CA PRO A 58 12.75 -7.03 -10.08
C PRO A 58 11.61 -8.04 -9.87
N GLN A 59 11.90 -9.32 -10.09
CA GLN A 59 10.95 -10.42 -9.93
C GLN A 59 10.89 -10.83 -8.47
N LEU A 60 9.72 -10.69 -7.85
CA LEU A 60 9.45 -11.35 -6.57
C LEU A 60 9.38 -12.86 -6.82
N ILE A 61 10.32 -13.61 -6.23
CA ILE A 61 10.28 -15.08 -6.22
C ILE A 61 9.17 -15.46 -5.23
N VAL A 62 8.03 -15.91 -5.75
CA VAL A 62 6.97 -16.48 -4.92
C VAL A 62 7.35 -17.93 -4.62
N GLU A 63 7.96 -18.15 -3.46
CA GLU A 63 8.25 -19.50 -2.96
C GLU A 63 6.93 -20.15 -2.47
N GLY A 64 6.55 -21.27 -3.09
CA GLY A 64 5.41 -22.08 -2.65
C GLY A 64 4.14 -21.93 -3.47
N ARG A 65 4.17 -22.33 -4.75
CA ARG A 65 2.97 -22.87 -5.41
C ARG A 65 3.08 -24.40 -5.33
N LYS A 66 2.30 -25.00 -4.43
CA LYS A 66 1.98 -26.43 -4.48
C LYS A 66 0.77 -26.64 -5.37
#